data_AF-A0A9J7BJ11-F1
#
_entry.id   AF-A0A9J7BJ11-F1
#
_cell.length_a   1.000
_cell.length_b   1.000
_cell.length_c   1.000
_cell.angle_alpha   90.00
_cell.angle_beta   90.00
_cell.angle_gamma   90.00
#
_symmetry.space_group_name_H-M   'P 1'
#
loop_
_entity.id
_entity.type
_entity.pdbx_description
1 polymer ?
#
loop_
_entity_poly.entity_id
_entity_poly.type
_entity_poly.pdbx_seq_one_letter_code
_entity_poly.pdbx_strand_id
1 'polypeptide(L)'
;MRRELDSLVTQMHSSGIRYEDAVKEFKRQYLREVLISHRGNQCKAAEELGMHRNTLSRAMAELGLSLAEVRASLKRPPRSERPVFSAIRHGLRQG
;
A
#
# COMPACT_ATOMS: atom_id res chain seq x y z
N MET A 1 14.70 -7.43 4.53
CA MET A 1 14.17 -6.50 5.56
C MET A 1 15.23 -5.61 6.20
N ARG A 2 16.12 -6.08 7.11
CA ARG A 2 17.03 -5.16 7.85
C ARG A 2 17.92 -4.32 6.93
N ARG A 3 18.53 -4.95 5.92
CA ARG A 3 19.38 -4.25 4.93
C ARG A 3 18.63 -3.24 4.07
N GLU A 4 17.40 -3.55 3.66
CA GLU A 4 16.57 -2.64 2.84
C GLU A 4 16.15 -1.41 3.65
N LEU A 5 15.76 -1.62 4.92
CA LEU A 5 15.40 -0.53 5.82
C LEU A 5 16.61 0.35 6.15
N ASP A 6 17.77 -0.24 6.45
CA ASP A 6 19.01 0.50 6.72
C ASP A 6 19.43 1.35 5.50
N SER A 7 19.25 0.81 4.28
CA SER A 7 19.52 1.53 3.04
C SER A 7 18.56 2.70 2.84
N LEU A 8 17.26 2.50 3.08
CA LEU A 8 16.25 3.55 3.00
C LEU A 8 16.50 4.67 4.01
N VAL A 9 16.80 4.31 5.27
CA VAL A 9 17.11 5.28 6.33
C VAL A 9 18.35 6.09 5.99
N THR A 10 19.40 5.44 5.50
CA THR A 10 20.62 6.12 5.04
C THR A 10 20.32 7.08 3.89
N GLN A 11 19.51 6.66 2.92
CA GLN A 11 19.09 7.51 1.81
C GLN A 11 18.30 8.73 2.30
N MET A 12 17.28 8.53 3.13
CA MET A 12 16.44 9.63 3.66
C MET A 12 17.28 10.64 4.47
N HIS A 13 18.24 10.15 5.26
CA HIS A 13 19.18 11.00 5.98
C HIS A 13 20.08 11.78 5.01
N SER A 14 20.66 11.12 4.01
CA SER A 14 21.54 11.75 3.02
C SER A 14 20.83 12.78 2.15
N SER A 15 19.53 12.61 1.88
CA SER A 15 18.72 13.56 1.12
C SER A 15 18.20 14.73 1.97
N GLY A 16 18.56 14.79 3.25
CA GLY A 16 18.18 15.89 4.15
C GLY A 16 16.72 15.86 4.60
N ILE A 17 16.05 14.71 4.54
CA ILE A 17 14.67 14.59 5.02
C ILE A 17 14.70 14.72 6.55
N ARG A 18 13.85 15.60 7.08
CA ARG A 18 13.72 15.78 8.53
C ARG A 18 13.11 14.52 9.14
N TYR A 19 13.49 14.22 10.38
CA TYR A 19 12.95 13.06 11.11
C TYR A 19 11.41 13.02 11.12
N GLU A 20 10.77 14.17 11.35
CA GLU A 20 9.31 14.30 11.37
C GLU A 20 8.67 13.88 10.04
N ASP A 21 9.25 14.32 8.92
CA ASP A 21 8.79 13.99 7.58
C ASP A 21 9.02 12.51 7.27
N ALA A 22 10.16 11.96 7.68
CA ALA A 22 10.46 10.54 7.51
C ALA A 22 9.47 9.64 8.25
N VAL A 23 9.17 9.97 9.51
CA VAL A 23 8.17 9.27 10.31
C VAL A 23 6.78 9.41 9.71
N LYS A 24 6.43 10.60 9.22
CA LYS A 24 5.14 10.87 8.58
C LYS A 24 4.95 10.01 7.32
N GLU A 25 5.99 9.93 6.48
CA GLU A 25 5.95 9.16 5.25
C GLU A 25 5.88 7.66 5.52
N PHE A 26 6.67 7.16 6.49
CA PHE A 26 6.57 5.77 6.92
C PHE A 26 5.15 5.42 7.41
N LYS A 27 4.57 6.25 8.29
CA LYS A 27 3.21 6.05 8.80
C LYS A 27 2.20 6.03 7.66
N ARG A 28 2.30 6.97 6.72
CA ARG A 28 1.43 7.05 5.54
C ARG A 28 1.51 5.79 4.70
N GLN A 29 2.72 5.34 4.36
CA GLN A 29 2.92 4.17 3.52
C GLN A 29 2.44 2.89 4.21
N TYR A 30 2.75 2.73 5.50
CA TYR A 30 2.33 1.55 6.26
C TYR A 30 0.80 1.44 6.37
N LEU A 31 0.12 2.54 6.73
CA LEU A 31 -1.35 2.57 6.78
C LEU A 31 -1.96 2.29 5.40
N ARG A 32 -1.35 2.80 4.32
CA ARG A 32 -1.78 2.52 2.95
C ARG A 32 -1.76 1.03 2.64
N GLU A 33 -0.66 0.33 2.95
CA GLU A 33 -0.50 -1.09 2.67
C GLU A 33 -1.52 -1.96 3.44
N VAL A 34 -1.76 -1.65 4.71
CA VAL A 34 -2.78 -2.36 5.52
C VAL A 34 -4.18 -2.11 4.93
N LEU A 35 -4.49 -0.88 4.55
CA LEU A 35 -5.77 -0.55 3.92
C LEU A 35 -5.94 -1.27 2.57
N ILE A 36 -4.89 -1.38 1.74
CA ILE A 36 -4.91 -2.13 0.47
C ILE A 36 -5.18 -3.61 0.74
N SER A 37 -4.48 -4.21 1.71
CA SER A 37 -4.63 -5.62 2.08
C SER A 37 -6.07 -5.95 2.51
N HIS A 38 -6.73 -5.02 3.22
CA HIS A 38 -8.14 -5.14 3.62
C HIS A 38 -9.13 -4.58 2.61
N ARG A 39 -8.70 -4.30 1.37
CA ARG A 39 -9.54 -3.77 0.27
C ARG A 39 -10.28 -2.47 0.63
N GLY A 40 -9.67 -1.64 1.46
CA GLY A 40 -10.25 -0.40 1.96
C GLY A 40 -11.33 -0.58 3.04
N ASN A 41 -11.37 -1.74 3.72
CA ASN A 41 -12.18 -1.95 4.92
C ASN A 41 -11.44 -1.41 6.16
N GLN A 42 -11.85 -0.23 6.61
CA GLN A 42 -11.22 0.45 7.75
C GLN A 42 -11.39 -0.28 9.08
N CYS A 43 -12.50 -0.98 9.32
CA CYS A 43 -12.68 -1.69 10.58
C CYS A 43 -11.66 -2.82 10.72
N LYS A 44 -11.52 -3.64 9.67
CA LYS A 44 -10.53 -4.73 9.65
C LYS A 44 -9.09 -4.23 9.68
N ALA A 45 -8.81 -3.15 8.95
CA ALA A 45 -7.50 -2.51 9.00
C ALA A 45 -7.18 -1.96 10.40
N ALA A 46 -8.15 -1.37 11.08
CA ALA A 46 -7.97 -0.86 12.44
C ALA A 46 -7.77 -2.00 13.46
N GLU A 47 -8.49 -3.12 13.31
CA GLU A 47 -8.29 -4.33 14.09
C GLU A 47 -6.86 -4.89 13.93
N GLU A 48 -6.35 -5.00 12.70
CA GLU A 48 -4.97 -5.44 12.46
C GLU A 48 -3.93 -4.47 13.02
N LEU A 49 -4.17 -3.17 12.88
CA LEU A 49 -3.31 -2.13 13.43
C LEU A 49 -3.39 -2.01 14.96
N GLY A 50 -4.27 -2.77 15.62
CA GLY A 50 -4.45 -2.72 17.07
C GLY A 50 -4.97 -1.37 17.58
N MET A 51 -5.76 -0.67 16.78
CA MET A 51 -6.28 0.66 17.13
C MET A 51 -7.78 0.81 16.85
N HIS A 52 -8.40 1.81 17.46
CA HIS A 52 -9.81 2.11 17.18
C HIS A 52 -9.97 2.71 15.77
N ARG A 53 -11.05 2.36 15.05
CA ARG A 53 -11.31 2.88 13.68
C ARG A 53 -11.32 4.41 13.59
N ASN A 54 -11.79 5.09 14.64
CA ASN A 54 -11.80 6.56 14.68
C ASN A 54 -10.38 7.14 14.76
N THR A 55 -9.49 6.47 15.49
CA THR A 55 -8.07 6.82 15.55
C THR A 55 -7.43 6.65 14.18
N LEU A 56 -7.72 5.53 13.50
CA LEU A 56 -7.27 5.30 12.13
C LEU A 56 -7.80 6.38 11.17
N SER A 57 -9.09 6.73 11.26
CA SER A 57 -9.69 7.77 10.42
C SER A 57 -9.06 9.15 10.63
N ARG A 58 -8.71 9.51 11.87
CA ARG A 58 -8.01 10.77 12.18
C ARG A 58 -6.59 10.76 11.65
N ALA A 59 -5.85 9.67 11.88
CA ALA A 59 -4.50 9.49 11.37
C ALA A 59 -4.47 9.59 9.84
N MET A 60 -5.43 8.99 9.14
CA MET A 60 -5.55 9.12 7.69
C MET A 60 -5.76 10.57 7.25
N ALA A 61 -6.63 11.33 7.94
CA ALA A 61 -6.87 12.74 7.63
C ALA A 61 -5.62 13.59 7.84
N GLU A 62 -4.90 13.41 8.94
CA GLU A 62 -3.64 14.11 9.26
C GLU A 62 -2.53 13.80 8.24
N LEU A 63 -2.51 12.56 7.75
CA LEU A 63 -1.54 12.12 6.74
C LEU A 63 -1.98 12.49 5.32
N GLY A 64 -3.24 12.92 5.10
CA GLY A 64 -3.82 13.22 3.79
C GLY A 64 -4.12 11.99 2.94
N LEU A 65 -4.36 10.83 3.55
CA LEU A 65 -4.60 9.56 2.88
C LEU A 65 -6.09 9.37 2.62
N SER A 66 -6.48 9.23 1.35
CA SER A 66 -7.88 9.03 0.97
C SER A 66 -8.20 7.55 0.68
N LEU A 67 -9.36 7.08 1.17
CA LEU A 67 -9.87 5.76 0.80
C LEU A 67 -10.16 5.62 -0.69
N ALA A 68 -10.48 6.73 -1.37
CA ALA A 68 -10.70 6.73 -2.80
C ALA A 68 -9.42 6.36 -3.55
N GLU A 69 -8.27 6.89 -3.12
CA GLU A 69 -6.95 6.59 -3.70
C GLU A 69 -6.57 5.13 -3.46
N VAL A 70 -6.81 4.62 -2.24
CA VAL A 70 -6.59 3.21 -1.90
C VAL A 70 -7.45 2.29 -2.79
N ARG A 71 -8.73 2.61 -2.95
CA ARG A 71 -9.65 1.81 -3.78
C ARG A 71 -9.36 1.94 -5.26
N ALA A 72 -8.85 3.09 -5.72
CA ALA A 72 -8.40 3.27 -7.10
C ALA A 72 -7.23 2.33 -7.42
N SER A 73 -6.25 2.19 -6.51
CA SER A 73 -5.15 1.22 -6.70
C SER A 73 -5.59 -0.24 -6.73
N LEU A 74 -6.77 -0.56 -6.21
CA LEU A 74 -7.35 -1.91 -6.25
C LEU A 74 -8.19 -2.16 -7.51
N LYS A 75 -8.55 -1.12 -8.26
CA LYS A 75 -9.42 -1.23 -9.42
C LYS A 75 -8.63 -1.89 -10.55
N ARG A 76 -9.20 -2.94 -11.14
CA ARG A 76 -8.61 -3.64 -12.30
C ARG A 76 -8.33 -2.62 -13.41
N PRO A 77 -7.17 -2.66 -14.09
CA PRO A 77 -6.91 -1.78 -15.22
C PRO A 77 -8.03 -1.93 -16.27
N PRO A 78 -8.39 -0.83 -16.96
CA PRO A 78 -9.38 -0.88 -18.03
C PRO A 78 -9.00 -1.95 -19.06
N ARG A 79 -9.99 -2.57 -19.71
CA ARG A 79 -9.79 -3.76 -20.56
C ARG A 79 -8.73 -3.53 -21.66
N SER A 80 -8.55 -2.29 -22.10
CA SER A 80 -7.56 -1.82 -23.07
C SER A 80 -6.10 -1.92 -22.60
N GLU A 81 -5.87 -1.86 -21.28
CA GLU A 81 -4.53 -1.90 -20.67
C GLU A 81 -4.19 -3.30 -20.13
N ARG A 82 -5.01 -4.31 -20.41
CA ARG A 82 -4.71 -5.68 -20.03
C ARG A 82 -3.54 -6.18 -20.89
N PRO A 83 -2.45 -6.67 -20.28
CA PRO A 83 -1.44 -7.41 -21.01
C PRO A 83 -2.11 -8.61 -21.70
N VAL A 84 -1.97 -8.73 -23.02
CA VAL A 84 -2.52 -9.85 -23.79
C VAL A 84 -1.65 -11.09 -23.59
N PHE A 85 -1.66 -11.65 -22.37
CA PHE A 85 -1.10 -12.98 -22.09
C PHE A 85 -2.17 -14.06 -22.26
N SER A 86 -2.88 -14.05 -23.40
CA SER A 86 -3.93 -15.03 -23.72
C SER A 86 -3.69 -15.71 -25.08
N ALA A 87 -2.44 -15.95 -25.44
CA ALA A 87 -2.09 -16.94 -26.43
C ALA A 87 -1.00 -17.83 -25.83
N ILE A 88 -1.06 -19.13 -26.07
CA ILE A 88 -0.17 -20.18 -25.56
C ILE A 88 -0.56 -20.73 -24.18
N ARG A 89 -1.73 -21.39 -24.09
CA ARG A 89 -1.89 -22.67 -23.37
C ARG A 89 -2.98 -23.52 -24.04
N HIS A 90 -2.70 -23.98 -25.25
CA HIS A 90 -3.34 -25.20 -25.77
C HIS A 90 -2.23 -26.07 -26.34
N GLY A 91 -1.89 -27.13 -25.62
CA GLY A 91 -0.89 -28.10 -26.04
C GLY A 91 -0.23 -28.75 -24.85
N LEU A 92 -0.90 -29.75 -24.27
CA LEU A 92 -0.34 -30.97 -23.64
C LEU A 92 -1.45 -31.65 -22.81
N ARG A 93 -2.31 -32.41 -23.50
CA ARG A 93 -2.94 -33.61 -22.95
C ARG A 93 -2.38 -34.77 -23.77
N GLN A 94 -1.41 -35.50 -23.22
CA GLN A 94 -1.08 -36.83 -23.71
C GLN A 94 -1.92 -37.82 -22.93
N GLY A 95 -2.60 -38.70 -23.66
CA GLY A 95 -3.12 -39.99 -23.22
C GLY A 95 -2.52 -41.06 -24.10
#